data_AF-A0A0A2TGN4-F1
#
_entry.id   AF-A0A0A2TGN4-F1
#
_cell.length_a   1.000
_cell.length_b   1.000
_cell.length_c   1.000
_cell.angle_alpha   90.00
_cell.angle_beta   90.00
_cell.angle_gamma   90.00
#
_symmetry.space_group_name_H-M   'P 1'
#
loop_
_entity.id
_entity.type
_entity.pdbx_description
1 polymer ?
#
loop_
_entity_poly.entity_id
_entity_poly.type
_entity_poly.pdbx_seq_one_letter_code
_entity_poly.pdbx_strand_id
1 'polypeptide(L)' 'MFESFYGFSSTPFTRNIPTGELYKSVLLEETLGRLEYAAERRWFAVVTGDCGTGKTTTIRRYAQT' A
#
# COMPACT_ATOMS: atom_id res chain seq x y z
N MET A 1 -7.01 19.11 20.49
CA MET A 1 -6.62 18.56 19.17
C MET A 1 -7.59 17.43 18.86
N PHE A 2 -7.97 17.19 17.61
CA PHE A 2 -8.97 16.16 17.30
C PHE A 2 -8.41 14.75 17.55
N GLU A 3 -7.09 14.57 17.50
CA GLU A 3 -6.40 13.33 17.81
C GLU A 3 -6.73 12.84 19.22
N SER A 4 -6.59 13.69 20.24
CA SER A 4 -6.93 13.33 21.62
C SER A 4 -8.44 13.15 21.84
N PHE A 5 -9.28 13.81 21.04
CA PHE A 5 -10.73 13.64 21.09
C PHE A 5 -11.17 12.28 20.53
N TYR A 6 -10.54 11.81 19.45
CA TYR A 6 -10.85 10.52 18.80
C TYR A 6 -9.95 9.36 19.25
N GLY A 7 -8.98 9.62 20.14
CA GLY A 7 -8.06 8.60 20.64
C GLY A 7 -6.99 8.15 19.63
N PHE A 8 -6.64 8.99 18.65
CA PHE A 8 -5.57 8.68 17.71
C PHE A 8 -4.19 8.90 18.33
N SER A 9 -3.26 7.98 18.07
CA SER A 9 -1.86 8.10 18.46
C SER A 9 -1.06 9.07 17.58
N SER A 10 -1.56 9.35 16.38
CA SER A 10 -0.97 10.25 15.39
C SER A 10 -2.06 10.81 14.46
N THR A 11 -1.72 11.80 13.65
CA THR A 11 -2.65 12.35 12.66
C THR A 11 -3.03 11.25 11.65
N PRO A 12 -4.33 10.88 11.53
CA PRO A 12 -4.78 9.84 10.62
C PRO A 12 -4.83 10.32 9.16
N PHE A 13 -4.94 9.38 8.22
CA PHE A 13 -5.13 9.63 6.78
C PHE A 13 -4.06 10.52 6.11
N THR A 14 -2.85 10.54 6.67
CA THR A 14 -1.74 11.27 6.05
C THR A 14 -1.38 10.64 4.70
N ARG A 15 -0.79 11.42 3.79
CA ARG A 15 -0.37 10.91 2.48
C ARG A 15 0.72 9.84 2.55
N ASN A 16 1.49 9.85 3.63
CA ASN A 16 2.70 9.04 3.80
C ASN A 16 2.57 8.05 4.95
N ILE A 17 1.43 7.37 5.05
CA ILE A 17 1.26 6.24 5.98
C ILE A 17 2.44 5.27 5.78
N PRO A 18 3.14 4.87 6.86
CA PRO A 18 4.18 3.86 6.82
C PRO A 18 3.64 2.58 6.18
N THR A 19 4.41 1.94 5.29
CA THR A 19 3.90 0.79 4.55
C THR A 19 3.59 -0.40 5.47
N GLY A 20 4.28 -0.51 6.61
CA GLY A 20 4.02 -1.51 7.64
C GLY A 20 2.70 -1.32 8.39
N GLU A 21 2.12 -0.12 8.34
CA GLU A 21 0.82 0.21 8.96
C GLU A 21 -0.35 0.12 7.97
N LEU A 22 -0.08 -0.25 6.71
CA LEU A 22 -1.14 -0.43 5.72
C LEU A 22 -2.04 -1.60 6.09
N TYR A 23 -3.34 -1.41 5.90
CA TYR A 23 -4.31 -2.50 6.01
C TYR A 23 -4.03 -3.58 4.96
N LYS A 24 -3.70 -4.79 5.43
CA LYS A 24 -3.38 -5.96 4.60
C LYS A 24 -4.64 -6.63 4.09
N SER A 25 -5.24 -6.02 3.06
CA SER A 25 -6.38 -6.63 2.38
C SER A 25 -5.92 -7.84 1.55
N VAL A 26 -6.83 -8.80 1.32
CA VAL A 26 -6.57 -9.95 0.43
C VAL A 26 -6.12 -9.49 -0.95
N LEU A 27 -6.74 -8.43 -1.48
CA LEU A 27 -6.37 -7.84 -2.77
C LEU A 27 -4.93 -7.29 -2.78
N LEU A 28 -4.51 -6.66 -1.68
CA LEU A 28 -3.14 -6.15 -1.56
C LEU A 28 -2.13 -7.31 -1.58
N GLU A 29 -2.34 -8.33 -0.75
CA GLU A 29 -1.46 -9.51 -0.67
C GLU A 29 -1.36 -10.24 -2.01
N GLU A 30 -2.49 -10.47 -2.69
CA GLU A 30 -2.53 -11.05 -4.04
C GLU A 30 -1.76 -10.21 -5.06
N THR A 31 -1.90 -8.88 -5.00
CA THR A 31 -1.19 -7.97 -5.92
C THR A 31 0.31 -8.00 -5.66
N LEU A 32 0.74 -8.02 -4.39
CA LEU A 32 2.15 -8.13 -4.00
C LEU A 32 2.75 -9.46 -4.49
N GLY A 33 2.03 -10.58 -4.33
CA GLY A 33 2.48 -11.88 -4.83
C GLY A 33 2.65 -11.92 -6.36
N ARG A 34 1.76 -11.27 -7.10
CA ARG A 34 1.88 -11.16 -8.58
C ARG A 34 3.05 -10.27 -9.00
N LEU A 35 3.29 -9.18 -8.27
CA LEU A 35 4.45 -8.32 -8.50
C LEU A 35 5.75 -9.06 -8.22
N GLU A 36 5.81 -9.83 -7.14
CA GLU A 36 6.97 -10.68 -6.82
C GLU A 36 7.24 -11.69 -7.93
N TYR A 37 6.21 -12.42 -8.35
CA TYR A 37 6.33 -13.40 -9.42
C TYR A 37 6.84 -12.80 -10.74
N ALA A 38 6.39 -11.59 -11.08
CA ALA A 38 6.83 -10.85 -12.26
C ALA A 38 8.28 -10.33 -12.11
N ALA A 39 8.65 -9.86 -10.91
CA ALA A 39 9.99 -9.36 -10.61
C ALA A 39 11.05 -10.47 -10.70
N GLU A 40 10.78 -11.64 -10.12
CA GLU A 40 11.61 -12.84 -10.23
C GLU A 40 11.93 -13.21 -11.69
N ARG A 41 10.94 -13.02 -12.58
CA ARG A 41 11.04 -13.34 -14.02
C ARG A 41 11.49 -12.18 -14.87
N ARG A 42 11.81 -11.02 -14.26
CA ARG A 42 12.23 -9.80 -14.95
C ARG A 42 11.22 -9.35 -16.02
N TRP A 43 9.93 -9.54 -15.74
CA TRP A 43 8.85 -9.14 -16.65
C TRP A 43 8.47 -7.67 -16.49
N PHE A 44 7.90 -7.10 -17.55
CA PHE A 44 7.17 -5.84 -17.45
C PHE A 44 5.79 -6.09 -16.84
N ALA A 45 5.40 -5.28 -15.86
CA ALA A 45 4.09 -5.33 -15.22
C ALA A 45 3.42 -3.95 -15.25
N VAL A 46 2.10 -3.94 -15.44
CA VAL A 46 1.28 -2.73 -15.42
C VAL A 46 0.27 -2.83 -14.29
N VAL A 47 0.31 -1.89 -13.35
CA VAL A 47 -0.64 -1.79 -12.23
C VAL A 47 -1.72 -0.77 -12.59
N THR A 48 -2.94 -1.24 -12.81
CA THR A 48 -4.09 -0.41 -13.22
C THR A 48 -5.13 -0.26 -12.11
N GLY A 49 -5.96 0.77 -12.21
CA GLY A 49 -7.07 1.04 -11.28
C GLY A 49 -7.42 2.53 -11.23
N ASP A 50 -8.58 2.87 -10.68
CA ASP A 50 -9.08 4.26 -10.62
C ASP A 50 -8.23 5.18 -9.74
N CYS A 51 -8.49 6.48 -9.80
CA CYS A 51 -7.82 7.44 -8.93
C CYS A 51 -8.10 7.11 -7.44
N GLY A 52 -7.08 7.18 -6.59
CA GLY A 52 -7.23 6.91 -5.15
C GLY A 52 -7.30 5.43 -4.74
N THR A 53 -7.23 4.48 -5.67
CA THR A 53 -7.32 3.02 -5.35
C THR A 53 -6.02 2.40 -4.81
N GLY A 54 -5.01 3.20 -4.51
CA GLY A 54 -3.79 2.73 -3.84
C GLY A 54 -2.70 2.18 -4.76
N LYS A 55 -2.74 2.38 -6.09
CA LYS A 55 -1.68 1.94 -7.02
C LYS A 55 -0.25 2.28 -6.55
N THR A 56 0.01 3.55 -6.28
CA THR A 56 1.32 4.03 -5.79
C THR A 56 1.62 3.46 -4.39
N THR A 57 0.60 3.33 -3.54
CA THR A 57 0.73 2.78 -2.19
C THR A 57 1.16 1.31 -2.23
N THR A 58 0.57 0.51 -3.11
CA THR A 58 0.93 -0.90 -3.32
C THR A 58 2.37 -1.05 -3.82
N ILE A 59 2.79 -0.23 -4.80
CA ILE A 59 4.18 -0.25 -5.29
C ILE A 59 5.17 0.14 -4.19
N ARG A 60 4.85 1.17 -3.39
CA ARG A 60 5.66 1.55 -2.22
C ARG A 60 5.78 0.42 -1.20
N ARG A 61 4.69 -0.30 -0.94
CA ARG A 61 4.68 -1.45 -0.04
C ARG A 61 5.55 -2.58 -0.57
N TYR A 62 5.45 -2.88 -1.87
CA TYR A 62 6.25 -3.90 -2.53
C TYR A 62 7.75 -3.57 -2.45
N ALA A 63 8.15 -2.34 -2.78
CA ALA A 63 9.55 -1.90 -2.75
C ALA A 63 10.20 -1.90 -1.35
N GLN A 64 9.42 -2.03 -0.28
CA GLN A 64 9.88 -2.14 1.11
C GLN A 64 9.72 -3.56 1.67
N THR A 65 9.39 -4.53 0.80
CA THR A 65 9.40 -5.96 1.13
C THR A 65 10.82 -6.48 0.99
#